data_AF-A0A7W8VIJ0-F1
#
_entry.id   AF-A0A7W8VIJ0-F1
#
_cell.length_a   1.000
_cell.length_b   1.000
_cell.length_c   1.000
_cell.angle_alpha   90.00
_cell.angle_beta   90.00
_cell.angle_gamma   90.00
#
_symmetry.space_group_name_H-M   'P 1'
#
loop_
_entity.id
_entity.type
_entity.pdbx_description
1 polymer ?
#
loop_
_entity_poly.entity_id
_entity_poly.type
_entity_poly.pdbx_seq_one_letter_code
_entity_poly.pdbx_strand_id
1 'polypeptide(L)'
;MNKTLQITIYLDGINVGNLVLKTTGQYYKITGLTGVLPLAGDLQQFMRAVDAGARPASLFTLCNLDGKGFEIAYGFADELVFLKLWLKTADAGMAMVFDWAGGFEDFKNGFKIM
;
A
#
# COMPACT_ATOMS: atom_id res chain seq x y z
N MET A 1 6.84 -11.94 -15.76
CA MET A 1 7.91 -11.05 -15.27
C MET A 1 7.75 -10.92 -13.77
N ASN A 2 8.72 -11.35 -12.97
CA ASN A 2 8.75 -11.08 -11.53
C ASN A 2 8.87 -9.56 -11.33
N LYS A 3 7.76 -8.90 -11.00
CA LYS A 3 7.77 -7.51 -10.57
C LYS A 3 8.03 -7.52 -9.07
N THR A 4 9.30 -7.59 -8.68
CA THR A 4 9.68 -7.51 -7.26
C THR A 4 9.03 -6.26 -6.66
N LEU A 5 8.20 -6.47 -5.63
CA LEU A 5 7.55 -5.42 -4.88
C LEU A 5 8.29 -5.23 -3.57
N GLN A 6 8.45 -3.98 -3.15
CA GLN A 6 8.81 -3.65 -1.79
C GLN A 6 7.78 -2.66 -1.26
N ILE A 7 7.13 -3.04 -0.16
CA ILE A 7 6.25 -2.20 0.64
C ILE A 7 6.92 -2.08 2.01
N THR A 8 7.38 -0.89 2.37
CA THR A 8 8.03 -0.69 3.68
C THR A 8 7.32 0.41 4.44
N ILE A 9 6.87 0.07 5.64
CA ILE A 9 6.29 1.00 6.60
C ILE A 9 7.34 1.27 7.68
N TYR A 10 7.77 2.52 7.84
CA TYR A 10 8.65 2.96 8.93
C TYR A 10 7.81 3.66 9.99
N LEU A 11 7.88 3.23 11.24
CA LEU A 11 7.12 3.82 12.34
C LEU A 11 7.94 4.88 13.07
N ASP A 12 7.48 6.14 13.00
CA ASP A 12 8.18 7.27 13.64
C ASP A 12 7.53 7.68 14.99
N GLY A 13 6.28 7.26 15.24
CA GLY A 13 5.53 7.54 16.46
C GLY A 13 4.21 6.77 16.55
N ILE A 14 3.37 7.08 17.55
CA ILE A 14 2.18 6.28 17.89
C ILE A 14 1.17 6.12 16.73
N ASN A 15 1.12 7.03 15.75
CA ASN A 15 0.28 6.82 14.56
C ASN A 15 0.78 7.58 13.31
N VAL A 16 2.09 7.87 13.28
CA VAL A 16 2.75 8.60 12.20
C VAL A 16 3.95 7.79 11.75
N GLY A 17 4.14 7.72 10.44
CA GLY A 17 5.29 7.01 9.88
C GLY A 17 5.47 7.32 8.40
N ASN A 18 6.26 6.49 7.73
CA ASN A 18 6.54 6.64 6.31
C ASN A 18 6.13 5.39 5.56
N LEU A 19 5.57 5.55 4.36
CA LEU A 19 5.30 4.45 3.44
C LEU A 19 6.22 4.56 2.24
N VAL A 20 6.94 3.49 1.94
CA VAL A 20 7.78 3.36 0.73
C VAL A 20 7.23 2.24 -0.12
N LEU A 21 6.89 2.57 -1.37
CA LEU A 21 6.49 1.64 -2.42
C LEU A 21 7.58 1.63 -3.50
N LYS A 22 8.06 0.45 -3.86
CA LYS A 22 9.07 0.29 -4.90
C LYS A 22 8.81 -0.95 -5.72
N THR A 23 8.91 -0.83 -7.03
CA THR A 23 8.92 -1.95 -7.98
C THR A 23 9.81 -1.60 -9.17
N THR A 24 9.93 -2.49 -10.15
CA THR A 24 10.76 -2.24 -11.34
C THR A 24 10.28 -1.01 -12.08
N GLY A 25 11.11 0.05 -12.09
CA GLY A 25 10.82 1.30 -12.79
C GLY A 25 9.86 2.25 -12.07
N GLN A 26 9.37 1.93 -10.87
CA GLN A 26 8.51 2.83 -10.08
C GLN A 26 8.97 2.91 -8.62
N TYR A 27 8.96 4.12 -8.08
CA TYR A 27 9.26 4.41 -6.68
C TYR A 27 8.35 5.53 -6.19
N TYR A 28 7.75 5.33 -5.02
CA TYR A 28 6.96 6.35 -4.36
C TYR A 28 7.19 6.31 -2.85
N LYS A 29 7.35 7.49 -2.24
CA LYS A 29 7.51 7.64 -0.79
C LYS A 29 6.53 8.66 -0.27
N ILE A 30 5.80 8.27 0.78
CA ILE A 30 4.97 9.18 1.57
C ILE A 30 5.65 9.36 2.92
N THR A 31 5.99 10.60 3.25
CA THR A 31 6.55 10.98 4.55
C THR A 31 5.48 11.52 5.49
N GLY A 32 5.58 11.22 6.78
CA GLY A 32 4.65 11.74 7.78
C GLY A 32 3.20 11.30 7.53
N LEU A 33 3.00 10.06 7.12
CA LEU A 33 1.71 9.45 6.90
C LEU A 33 0.99 9.22 8.23
N THR A 34 -0.20 9.78 8.37
CA THR A 34 -1.12 9.50 9.49
C THR A 34 -1.92 8.23 9.22
N GLY A 35 -2.27 7.48 10.26
CA GLY A 35 -3.02 6.23 10.09
C GLY A 35 -2.19 5.06 9.57
N VAL A 36 -0.85 5.15 9.70
CA VAL A 36 0.08 4.14 9.20
C VAL A 36 -0.04 2.80 9.94
N LEU A 37 -0.38 2.81 11.23
CA LEU A 37 -0.58 1.58 12.02
C LEU A 37 -1.85 0.82 11.60
N PRO A 38 -3.03 1.46 11.47
CA PRO A 38 -4.19 0.82 10.87
C PRO A 38 -3.91 0.21 9.49
N LEU A 39 -3.19 0.93 8.62
CA LEU A 39 -2.80 0.41 7.31
C LEU A 39 -1.93 -0.85 7.43
N ALA A 40 -0.91 -0.82 8.30
CA ALA A 40 -0.05 -1.97 8.52
C ALA A 40 -0.83 -3.20 9.03
N GLY A 41 -1.78 -2.99 9.94
CA GLY A 41 -2.67 -4.02 10.44
C GLY A 41 -3.58 -4.59 9.36
N ASP A 42 -4.18 -3.74 8.52
CA ASP A 42 -5.06 -4.19 7.43
C ASP A 42 -4.28 -4.98 6.37
N LEU A 43 -3.06 -4.56 6.01
CA LEU A 43 -2.18 -5.32 5.11
C LEU A 43 -1.82 -6.70 5.67
N GLN A 44 -1.57 -6.80 6.99
CA GLN A 44 -1.35 -8.09 7.64
C GLN A 44 -2.61 -8.96 7.64
N GLN A 45 -3.78 -8.39 7.89
CA GLN A 45 -5.05 -9.11 7.85
C GLN A 45 -5.39 -9.58 6.43
N PHE A 46 -5.14 -8.73 5.43
CA PHE A 46 -5.26 -9.07 4.01
C PHE A 46 -4.42 -10.30 3.67
N MET A 47 -3.14 -10.32 4.05
CA MET A 47 -2.28 -11.48 3.78
C MET A 47 -2.81 -12.76 4.45
N ARG A 48 -3.25 -12.68 5.71
CA ARG A 48 -3.83 -13.84 6.41
C ARG A 48 -5.12 -14.33 5.75
N ALA A 49 -5.95 -13.42 5.26
CA ALA A 49 -7.20 -13.77 4.58
C ALA A 49 -6.93 -14.48 3.26
N VAL A 50 -5.96 -14.01 2.46
CA VAL A 50 -5.55 -14.68 1.23
C VAL A 50 -4.94 -16.06 1.51
N ASP A 51 -4.05 -16.18 2.53
CA ASP A 51 -3.52 -17.47 2.98
C ASP A 51 -4.64 -18.46 3.37
N ALA A 52 -5.76 -17.96 3.89
CA ALA A 52 -6.95 -18.75 4.23
C ALA A 52 -7.88 -19.06 3.04
N GLY A 53 -7.49 -18.67 1.82
CA GLY A 53 -8.26 -18.90 0.60
C GLY A 53 -9.35 -17.85 0.32
N ALA A 54 -9.39 -16.76 1.06
CA ALA A 54 -10.32 -15.66 0.78
C ALA A 54 -9.82 -14.79 -0.38
N ARG A 55 -10.74 -13.99 -0.95
CA ARG A 55 -10.46 -13.01 -2.01
C ARG A 55 -10.78 -11.59 -1.55
N PRO A 56 -10.05 -11.07 -0.54
CA PRO A 56 -10.33 -9.76 0.04
C PRO A 56 -9.96 -8.62 -0.92
N ALA A 57 -10.60 -7.48 -0.72
CA ALA A 57 -10.22 -6.21 -1.31
C ALA A 57 -10.43 -5.09 -0.27
N SER A 58 -9.51 -4.14 -0.23
CA SER A 58 -9.52 -3.01 0.70
C SER A 58 -9.23 -1.70 -0.04
N LEU A 59 -9.83 -0.62 0.45
CA LEU A 59 -9.53 0.75 0.08
C LEU A 59 -9.27 1.53 1.37
N PHE A 60 -8.10 2.15 1.47
CA PHE A 60 -7.70 2.94 2.61
C PHE A 60 -7.46 4.39 2.19
N THR A 61 -8.11 5.32 2.89
CA THR A 61 -7.84 6.76 2.72
C THR A 61 -6.86 7.21 3.80
N LEU A 62 -5.82 7.91 3.39
CA LEU A 62 -4.73 8.35 4.24
C LEU A 62 -4.44 9.83 4.01
N CYS A 63 -3.77 10.46 4.97
CA CYS A 63 -3.31 11.84 4.84
C CYS A 63 -1.89 11.96 5.40
N ASN A 64 -1.04 12.79 4.81
CA ASN A 64 0.23 13.13 5.42
C ASN A 64 0.13 14.39 6.30
N LEU A 65 1.19 14.69 7.05
CA LEU A 65 1.25 15.88 7.92
C LEU A 65 1.15 17.20 7.15
N ASP A 66 1.43 17.22 5.85
CA ASP A 66 1.26 18.41 4.98
C ASP A 66 -0.18 18.58 4.48
N GLY A 67 -1.12 17.70 4.87
CA GLY A 67 -2.51 17.73 4.43
C GLY A 67 -2.76 17.11 3.04
N LYS A 68 -1.76 16.43 2.44
CA LYS A 68 -1.96 15.72 1.17
C LYS A 68 -2.74 14.43 1.42
N GLY A 69 -3.85 14.27 0.72
CA GLY A 69 -4.69 13.07 0.77
C GLY A 69 -4.21 11.99 -0.20
N PHE A 70 -4.30 10.74 0.24
CA PHE A 70 -3.94 9.56 -0.54
C PHE A 70 -5.04 8.51 -0.45
N GLU A 71 -5.20 7.71 -1.50
CA GLU A 71 -5.97 6.48 -1.47
C GLU A 71 -5.08 5.33 -1.87
N ILE A 72 -5.05 4.29 -1.05
CA ILE A 72 -4.36 3.03 -1.34
C ILE A 72 -5.41 1.94 -1.47
N ALA A 73 -5.44 1.26 -2.62
CA ALA A 73 -6.31 0.12 -2.83
C ALA A 73 -5.48 -1.13 -3.12
N TYR A 74 -5.92 -2.24 -2.55
CA TYR A 74 -5.36 -3.55 -2.85
C TYR A 74 -6.41 -4.63 -2.77
N GLY A 75 -6.19 -5.73 -3.47
CA GLY A 75 -7.10 -6.86 -3.45
C GLY A 75 -6.50 -8.07 -4.14
N PHE A 76 -7.15 -9.21 -3.95
CA PHE A 76 -6.75 -10.48 -4.54
C PHE A 76 -7.82 -10.98 -5.52
N ALA A 77 -7.47 -11.05 -6.80
CA ALA A 77 -8.35 -11.48 -7.88
C ALA A 77 -7.53 -12.21 -8.95
N ASP A 78 -8.10 -13.25 -9.55
CA ASP A 78 -7.46 -14.05 -10.62
C ASP A 78 -6.03 -14.51 -10.28
N GLU A 79 -5.83 -14.95 -9.03
CA GLU A 79 -4.54 -15.40 -8.48
C GLU A 79 -3.45 -14.31 -8.43
N LEU A 80 -3.85 -13.04 -8.56
CA LEU A 80 -2.98 -11.87 -8.50
C LEU A 80 -3.41 -10.91 -7.39
N VAL A 81 -2.42 -10.29 -6.76
CA VAL A 81 -2.64 -9.11 -5.93
C VAL A 81 -2.48 -7.87 -6.80
N PHE A 82 -3.44 -6.96 -6.73
CA PHE A 82 -3.29 -5.60 -7.22
C PHE A 82 -3.00 -4.65 -6.06
N LEU A 83 -2.16 -3.64 -6.30
CA LEU A 83 -1.86 -2.57 -5.36
C LEU A 83 -1.74 -1.26 -6.13
N LYS A 84 -2.56 -0.27 -5.76
CA LYS A 84 -2.61 1.04 -6.39
C LYS A 84 -2.57 2.14 -5.36
N LEU A 85 -1.85 3.21 -5.66
CA LEU A 85 -1.80 4.43 -4.86
C LEU A 85 -2.22 5.62 -5.73
N TRP A 86 -3.18 6.39 -5.23
CA TRP A 86 -3.60 7.64 -5.82
C TRP A 86 -3.29 8.80 -4.87
N LEU A 87 -2.83 9.90 -5.44
CA LEU A 87 -2.66 11.18 -4.78
C LEU A 87 -3.84 12.08 -5.14
N LYS A 88 -4.48 12.66 -4.12
CA LYS A 88 -5.53 13.67 -4.31
C LYS A 88 -4.91 14.96 -4.86
N THR A 89 -5.43 15.44 -5.97
CA THR A 89 -5.01 16.69 -6.60
C THR A 89 -5.80 17.88 -6.04
N ALA A 90 -5.29 19.09 -6.23
CA ALA A 90 -5.93 20.32 -5.76
C ALA A 90 -7.35 20.51 -6.35
N ASP A 91 -7.56 20.07 -7.59
CA ASP A 91 -8.83 20.19 -8.32
C ASP A 91 -9.86 19.09 -7.95
N ALA A 92 -9.73 18.51 -6.75
CA ALA A 92 -10.52 17.37 -6.27
C ALA A 92 -10.43 16.09 -7.12
N GLY A 93 -9.49 16.02 -8.07
CA GLY A 93 -9.19 14.83 -8.85
C GLY A 93 -8.24 13.87 -8.13
N MET A 94 -7.95 12.74 -8.77
CA MET A 94 -7.02 11.72 -8.28
C MET A 94 -5.99 11.40 -9.36
N ALA A 95 -4.71 11.47 -9.02
CA ALA A 95 -3.60 11.08 -9.88
C ALA A 95 -3.02 9.74 -9.40
N MET A 96 -3.01 8.72 -10.25
CA MET A 96 -2.36 7.45 -9.93
C MET A 96 -0.84 7.64 -9.93
N VAL A 97 -0.21 7.35 -8.80
CA VAL A 97 1.23 7.57 -8.58
C VAL A 97 2.01 6.28 -8.38
N PHE A 98 1.31 5.17 -8.15
CA PHE A 98 1.90 3.83 -8.10
C PHE A 98 0.87 2.79 -8.55
N ASP A 99 1.28 1.87 -9.41
CA ASP A 99 0.45 0.75 -9.85
C ASP A 99 1.28 -0.52 -9.96
N TRP A 100 0.82 -1.55 -9.27
CA TRP A 100 1.47 -2.84 -9.26
C TRP A 100 0.44 -3.97 -9.27
N ALA A 101 0.79 -5.03 -10.00
CA ALA A 101 0.08 -6.29 -9.96
C ALA A 101 1.12 -7.43 -10.05
N GLY A 102 0.93 -8.47 -9.25
CA GLY A 102 1.83 -9.61 -9.19
C GLY A 102 1.31 -10.73 -8.29
N GLY A 103 2.14 -11.76 -8.10
CA GLY A 103 1.76 -12.92 -7.29
C GLY A 103 1.62 -12.56 -5.80
N PHE A 104 0.76 -13.29 -5.09
CA PHE A 104 0.59 -13.10 -3.65
C PHE A 104 1.89 -13.30 -2.86
N GLU A 105 2.71 -14.28 -3.23
CA GLU A 105 4.01 -14.50 -2.60
C GLU A 105 4.98 -13.34 -2.81
N ASP A 106 4.99 -12.69 -3.98
CA ASP A 106 5.82 -11.50 -4.22
C ASP A 106 5.36 -10.33 -3.33
N PHE A 107 4.05 -10.17 -3.17
CA PHE A 107 3.47 -9.15 -2.30
C PHE A 107 3.85 -9.38 -0.83
N LYS A 108 3.65 -10.62 -0.34
CA LYS A 108 3.92 -11.03 1.04
C LYS A 108 5.40 -10.90 1.40
N ASN A 109 6.30 -11.36 0.53
CA ASN A 109 7.75 -11.24 0.73
C ASN A 109 8.24 -9.79 0.61
N GLY A 110 7.53 -8.95 -0.15
CA GLY A 110 7.83 -7.53 -0.31
C GLY A 110 7.43 -6.65 0.87
N PHE A 111 6.49 -7.09 1.71
CA PHE A 111 5.95 -6.31 2.81
C PHE A 111 6.83 -6.36 4.07
N LYS A 112 7.19 -5.18 4.59
CA LYS A 112 8.02 -5.02 5.79
C LYS A 112 7.51 -3.86 6.65
N ILE A 113 7.53 -4.06 7.97
CA ILE A 113 7.37 -3.00 8.96
C ILE A 113 8.73 -2.82 9.66
N MET A 114 9.20 -1.59 9.78
CA MET A 114 10.49 -1.21 10.36
C MET A 114 10.32 -0.18 11.47
#